data_AF-A0A851M201-F1
#
_entry.id   AF-A0A851M201-F1
#
_cell.length_a   1.000
_cell.length_b   1.000
_cell.length_c   1.000
_cell.angle_alpha   90.00
_cell.angle_beta   90.00
_cell.angle_gamma   90.00
#
_symmetry.space_group_name_H-M   'P 1'
#
loop_
_entity.id
_entity.type
_entity.pdbx_description
1 polymer ?
#
loop_
_entity_poly.entity_id
_entity_poly.type
_entity_poly.pdbx_seq_one_letter_code
_entity_poly.pdbx_strand_id
1 'polypeptide(L)'
;MDQREILLHNLERAQGKKLNREEFVEEFLKLKRQSTKYRSDKIYPTAASEQPENIKKNRYKDILPFDHSRVELSLITSDADSHYINANFIKGVYGPRAYIATQGPLPTTVIDFWRMIWEYEVLIVVMACMEFEMGKRKCERYWAEVGGSPRHCGPFAVACEAEENKNEYVIRTLKVTLNEGHRSPWTLFHATCPSSELCCDCRCSAGCGRTGVICAIDYTQKLLKDGV
;
A
#
# COMPACT_ATOMS: atom_id res chain seq x y z
N MET A 1 8.86 -16.56 -29.05
CA MET A 1 8.66 -15.17 -29.51
C MET A 1 9.62 -14.32 -28.73
N ASP A 2 10.41 -13.50 -29.41
CA ASP A 2 11.26 -12.51 -28.75
C ASP A 2 10.39 -11.38 -28.18
N GLN A 3 10.84 -10.69 -27.11
CA GLN A 3 10.12 -9.57 -26.49
C GLN A 3 9.62 -8.54 -27.50
N ARG A 4 10.43 -8.20 -28.50
CA ARG A 4 10.06 -7.27 -29.57
C ARG A 4 8.82 -7.74 -30.32
N GLU A 5 8.73 -9.02 -30.67
CA GLU A 5 7.55 -9.58 -31.36
C GLU A 5 6.31 -9.51 -30.46
N ILE A 6 6.46 -9.83 -29.17
CA ILE A 6 5.38 -9.77 -28.18
C ILE A 6 4.86 -8.33 -28.04
N LEU A 7 5.77 -7.35 -27.94
CA LEU A 7 5.40 -5.94 -27.80
C LEU A 7 4.73 -5.40 -29.06
N LEU A 8 5.27 -5.69 -30.25
CA LEU A 8 4.67 -5.27 -31.51
C LEU A 8 3.26 -5.86 -31.68
N HIS A 9 3.10 -7.16 -31.43
CA HIS A 9 1.78 -7.80 -31.48
C HIS A 9 0.77 -7.17 -30.49
N ASN A 10 1.21 -6.84 -29.27
CA ASN A 10 0.34 -6.17 -28.30
C ASN A 10 -0.02 -4.73 -28.70
N LEU A 11 0.92 -4.00 -29.30
CA LEU A 11 0.68 -2.65 -29.84
C LEU A 11 -0.31 -2.67 -31.00
N GLU A 12 -0.13 -3.59 -31.96
CA GLU A 12 -1.07 -3.79 -33.06
C GLU A 12 -2.46 -4.14 -32.56
N ARG A 13 -2.54 -5.06 -31.58
CA ARG A 13 -3.82 -5.42 -30.94
C ARG A 13 -4.48 -4.23 -30.24
N ALA A 14 -3.71 -3.36 -29.59
CA ALA A 14 -4.23 -2.17 -28.92
C ALA A 14 -4.67 -1.09 -29.93
N GLN A 15 -3.95 -0.91 -31.04
CA GLN A 15 -4.30 0.05 -32.10
C GLN A 15 -5.50 -0.41 -32.93
N GLY A 16 -5.62 -1.72 -33.19
CA GLY A 16 -6.73 -2.33 -33.91
C GLY A 16 -8.04 -2.41 -33.10
N LYS A 17 -7.97 -2.24 -31.78
CA LYS A 17 -9.14 -2.15 -30.91
C LYS A 17 -9.50 -0.70 -30.64
N LYS A 18 -10.69 -0.28 -31.06
CA LYS A 18 -11.27 0.98 -30.57
C LYS A 18 -11.58 0.80 -29.09
N LEU A 19 -10.96 1.61 -28.23
CA LEU A 19 -11.21 1.57 -26.78
C LEU A 19 -12.71 1.78 -26.52
N ASN A 20 -13.37 0.72 -26.07
CA ASN A 20 -14.80 0.67 -25.85
C ASN A 20 -15.07 0.67 -24.35
N ARG A 21 -15.77 1.71 -23.87
CA ARG A 21 -16.01 1.89 -22.43
C ARG A 21 -16.87 0.74 -21.88
N GLU A 22 -17.84 0.28 -22.66
CA GLU A 22 -18.74 -0.80 -22.31
C GLU A 22 -17.98 -2.13 -22.11
N GLU A 23 -16.96 -2.40 -22.95
CA GLU A 23 -16.11 -3.60 -22.81
C GLU A 23 -15.32 -3.58 -21.50
N PHE A 24 -14.71 -2.45 -21.13
CA PHE A 24 -14.01 -2.32 -19.85
C PHE A 24 -14.94 -2.50 -18.66
N VAL A 25 -16.17 -1.98 -18.74
CA VAL A 25 -17.19 -2.19 -17.70
C VAL A 25 -17.52 -3.67 -17.58
N GLU A 26 -17.67 -4.39 -18.70
CA GLU A 26 -17.95 -5.82 -18.69
C GLU A 26 -16.79 -6.64 -18.11
N GLU A 27 -15.55 -6.39 -18.53
CA GLU A 27 -14.35 -7.04 -17.98
C GLU A 27 -14.20 -6.80 -16.49
N PHE A 28 -14.41 -5.55 -16.04
CA PHE A 28 -14.35 -5.22 -14.62
C PHE A 28 -15.47 -5.90 -13.82
N LEU A 29 -16.68 -6.02 -14.39
CA LEU A 29 -17.78 -6.77 -13.77
C LEU A 29 -17.47 -8.26 -13.67
N LYS A 30 -16.76 -8.85 -14.64
CA LYS A 30 -16.30 -10.26 -14.56
C LYS A 30 -15.35 -10.46 -13.37
N LEU A 31 -14.36 -9.57 -13.20
CA LEU A 31 -13.43 -9.60 -12.06
C LEU A 31 -14.17 -9.44 -10.72
N LYS A 32 -15.15 -8.53 -10.65
CA LYS A 32 -15.99 -8.36 -9.45
C LYS A 32 -16.79 -9.62 -9.12
N ARG A 33 -17.44 -10.25 -10.11
CA ARG A 33 -18.22 -11.49 -9.91
C ARG A 33 -17.34 -12.63 -9.40
N GLN A 34 -16.14 -12.78 -9.97
CA GLN A 34 -15.17 -13.77 -9.50
C GLN A 34 -14.75 -13.51 -8.05
N SER A 35 -14.46 -12.26 -7.70
CA SER A 35 -14.09 -11.87 -6.33
C SER A 35 -15.23 -12.14 -5.33
N THR A 36 -16.49 -11.84 -5.70
CA THR A 36 -17.67 -12.17 -4.88
C THR A 36 -17.81 -13.67 -4.69
N LYS A 37 -17.60 -14.47 -5.75
CA LYS A 37 -17.64 -15.92 -5.68
C LYS A 37 -16.56 -16.48 -4.75
N TYR A 38 -15.33 -15.96 -4.83
CA TYR A 38 -14.25 -16.38 -3.93
C TYR A 38 -14.56 -16.08 -2.45
N ARG A 39 -15.28 -14.98 -2.19
CA ARG A 39 -15.76 -14.63 -0.84
C ARG A 39 -16.89 -15.55 -0.38
N SER A 40 -17.86 -15.87 -1.23
CA SER A 40 -18.95 -16.80 -0.88
C SER A 40 -18.44 -18.21 -0.62
N ASP A 41 -17.50 -18.66 -1.45
CA ASP A 41 -16.94 -20.00 -1.41
C ASP A 41 -15.84 -20.12 -0.34
N LYS A 42 -15.55 -19.04 0.40
CA LYS A 42 -14.51 -18.94 1.45
C LYS A 42 -13.13 -19.44 0.99
N ILE A 43 -12.78 -19.22 -0.28
CA ILE A 43 -11.52 -19.70 -0.86
C ILE A 43 -10.31 -19.04 -0.18
N TYR A 44 -10.44 -17.77 0.19
CA TYR A 44 -9.41 -17.01 0.88
C TYR A 44 -9.97 -16.51 2.22
N PRO A 45 -9.70 -17.20 3.34
CA PRO A 45 -10.20 -16.81 4.65
C PRO A 45 -9.54 -15.52 5.15
N THR A 46 -10.22 -14.85 6.07
CA THR A 46 -9.81 -13.59 6.72
C THR A 46 -9.95 -13.70 8.25
N ALA A 47 -9.73 -14.90 8.80
CA ALA A 47 -10.06 -15.26 10.18
C ALA A 47 -9.25 -14.46 11.21
N ALA A 48 -8.00 -14.10 10.91
CA ALA A 48 -7.19 -13.26 11.81
C ALA A 48 -7.79 -11.85 11.95
N SER A 49 -8.33 -11.31 10.85
CA SER A 49 -8.93 -9.98 10.78
C SER A 49 -10.25 -9.87 11.53
N GLU A 50 -10.94 -11.01 11.69
CA GLU A 50 -12.26 -11.13 12.30
C GLU A 50 -12.18 -11.38 13.82
N GLN A 51 -10.99 -11.62 14.37
CA GLN A 51 -10.82 -11.78 15.82
C GLN A 51 -11.24 -10.50 16.56
N PRO A 52 -11.93 -10.60 17.71
CA PRO A 52 -12.48 -9.44 18.43
C PRO A 52 -11.48 -8.30 18.70
N GLU A 53 -10.23 -8.65 19.00
CA GLU A 53 -9.12 -7.73 19.24
C GLU A 53 -8.65 -6.99 17.98
N ASN A 54 -8.83 -7.58 16.79
CA ASN A 54 -8.36 -7.04 15.51
C ASN A 54 -9.43 -6.26 14.75
N ILE A 55 -10.73 -6.44 15.08
CA ILE A 55 -11.83 -5.71 14.42
C ILE A 55 -11.60 -4.20 14.42
N LYS A 56 -11.11 -3.64 15.54
CA LYS A 56 -10.85 -2.20 15.69
C LYS A 56 -9.60 -1.71 14.94
N LYS A 57 -8.77 -2.62 14.43
CA LYS A 57 -7.58 -2.31 13.62
C LYS A 57 -7.91 -2.18 12.13
N ASN A 58 -9.14 -2.50 11.71
CA ASN A 58 -9.61 -2.39 10.33
C ASN A 58 -10.32 -1.06 10.09
N ARG A 59 -9.82 -0.27 9.13
CA ARG A 59 -10.45 1.00 8.76
C ARG A 59 -11.82 0.80 8.11
N TYR A 60 -11.95 -0.26 7.32
CA TYR A 60 -13.17 -0.62 6.61
C TYR A 60 -13.56 -2.06 6.96
N LYS A 61 -14.81 -2.28 7.36
CA LYS A 61 -15.31 -3.60 7.79
C LYS A 61 -15.34 -4.61 6.63
N ASP A 62 -15.45 -4.13 5.40
CA ASP A 62 -15.55 -4.92 4.19
C ASP A 62 -14.20 -5.22 3.51
N ILE A 63 -13.11 -4.59 3.98
CA ILE A 63 -11.75 -4.72 3.44
C ILE A 63 -10.83 -5.34 4.49
N LEU A 64 -10.68 -6.66 4.42
CA LEU A 64 -9.91 -7.46 5.37
C LEU A 64 -8.79 -8.20 4.61
N PRO A 65 -7.57 -8.28 5.16
CA PRO A 65 -6.48 -9.00 4.53
C PRO A 65 -6.74 -10.51 4.54
N PHE A 66 -6.38 -11.18 3.45
CA PHE A 66 -6.44 -12.64 3.38
C PHE A 66 -5.35 -13.28 4.25
N ASP A 67 -5.69 -14.34 4.99
CA ASP A 67 -4.78 -14.96 5.96
C ASP A 67 -3.51 -15.51 5.29
N HIS A 68 -3.64 -16.09 4.09
CA HIS A 68 -2.51 -16.75 3.39
C HIS A 68 -1.41 -15.79 2.91
N SER A 69 -1.70 -14.49 2.84
CA SER A 69 -0.76 -13.47 2.33
C SER A 69 -0.68 -12.26 3.26
N ARG A 70 -1.26 -12.32 4.46
CA ARG A 70 -1.24 -11.19 5.39
C ARG A 70 0.19 -10.90 5.83
N VAL A 71 0.45 -9.64 6.17
CA VAL A 71 1.69 -9.28 6.85
C VAL A 71 1.53 -9.61 8.33
N GLU A 72 2.47 -10.40 8.87
CA GLU A 72 2.51 -10.75 10.29
C GLU A 72 3.56 -9.90 10.99
N LEU A 73 3.25 -9.36 12.17
CA LEU A 73 4.18 -8.55 12.95
C LEU A 73 4.78 -9.36 14.09
N SER A 74 6.08 -9.59 14.07
CA SER A 74 6.82 -10.32 15.11
C SER A 74 7.55 -9.36 16.06
N LEU A 75 7.85 -8.13 15.60
CA LEU A 75 8.48 -7.11 16.42
C LEU A 75 7.53 -6.68 17.54
N ILE A 76 7.89 -6.95 18.79
CA ILE A 76 7.12 -6.52 19.97
C ILE A 76 7.78 -5.29 20.58
N THR A 77 6.97 -4.26 20.80
CA THR A 77 7.33 -2.95 21.37
C THR A 77 6.58 -2.65 22.66
N SER A 78 5.44 -3.32 22.90
CA SER A 78 4.65 -3.22 24.12
C SER A 78 3.84 -4.51 24.36
N ASP A 79 3.37 -4.73 25.59
CA ASP A 79 2.51 -5.88 25.93
C ASP A 79 1.14 -5.84 25.22
N ALA A 80 0.75 -4.69 24.68
CA ALA A 80 -0.50 -4.53 23.93
C ALA A 80 -0.36 -4.88 22.43
N ASP A 81 0.85 -5.19 21.98
CA ASP A 81 1.12 -5.47 20.57
C ASP A 81 0.52 -6.81 20.15
N SER A 82 -0.12 -6.82 18.98
CA SER A 82 -0.57 -8.05 18.33
C SER A 82 0.24 -8.33 17.07
N HIS A 83 0.11 -9.55 16.54
CA HIS A 83 0.73 -9.96 15.28
C HIS A 83 -0.06 -9.51 14.04
N TYR A 84 -1.07 -8.66 14.22
CA TYR A 84 -2.02 -8.28 13.18
C TYR A 84 -1.84 -6.83 12.74
N ILE A 85 -1.81 -6.65 11.42
CA ILE A 85 -1.99 -5.38 10.73
C ILE A 85 -2.83 -5.64 9.47
N ASN A 86 -3.67 -4.67 9.07
CA ASN A 86 -4.44 -4.77 7.83
C ASN A 86 -3.53 -4.49 6.62
N ALA A 87 -2.77 -5.50 6.22
CA ALA A 87 -1.86 -5.48 5.09
C ALA A 87 -1.66 -6.87 4.48
N ASN A 88 -1.37 -6.93 3.18
CA ASN A 88 -0.99 -8.14 2.46
C ASN A 88 0.31 -7.94 1.67
N PHE A 89 1.09 -9.01 1.55
CA PHE A 89 2.16 -9.09 0.56
C PHE A 89 1.60 -9.30 -0.84
N ILE A 90 2.18 -8.59 -1.81
CA ILE A 90 1.93 -8.80 -3.24
C ILE A 90 3.24 -9.25 -3.89
N LYS A 91 3.14 -10.31 -4.70
CA LYS A 91 4.28 -10.86 -5.44
C LYS A 91 4.72 -9.87 -6.52
N GLY A 92 6.03 -9.72 -6.67
CA GLY A 92 6.65 -9.01 -7.77
C GLY A 92 7.30 -9.96 -8.76
N VAL A 93 7.98 -9.40 -9.75
CA VAL A 93 8.66 -10.16 -10.81
C VAL A 93 9.69 -11.14 -10.24
N TYR A 94 10.49 -10.71 -9.26
CA TYR A 94 11.60 -11.51 -8.73
C TYR A 94 11.33 -12.20 -7.39
N GLY A 95 10.17 -11.97 -6.77
CA GLY A 95 9.99 -12.47 -5.41
C GLY A 95 8.58 -12.33 -4.85
N PRO A 96 8.24 -13.14 -3.84
CA PRO A 96 6.87 -13.23 -3.31
C PRO A 96 6.46 -12.04 -2.45
N ARG A 97 7.39 -11.19 -2.00
CA ARG A 97 7.17 -10.07 -1.06
C ARG A 97 7.69 -8.75 -1.62
N ALA A 98 7.44 -8.48 -2.89
CA ALA A 98 7.95 -7.26 -3.53
C ALA A 98 7.20 -5.99 -3.09
N TYR A 99 5.93 -6.13 -2.71
CA TYR A 99 5.11 -5.03 -2.23
C TYR A 99 4.36 -5.41 -0.96
N ILE A 100 4.08 -4.41 -0.14
CA ILE A 100 3.11 -4.47 0.95
C ILE A 100 1.97 -3.52 0.60
N ALA A 101 0.78 -4.06 0.37
CA ALA A 101 -0.44 -3.26 0.25
C ALA A 101 -1.11 -3.19 1.62
N THR A 102 -1.28 -1.97 2.14
CA THR A 102 -1.81 -1.71 3.48
C THR A 102 -2.81 -0.57 3.45
N GLN A 103 -3.77 -0.56 4.38
CA GLN A 103 -4.64 0.58 4.61
C GLN A 103 -3.84 1.82 5.08
N GLY A 104 -4.41 3.01 4.89
CA GLY A 104 -3.91 4.20 5.58
C GLY A 104 -4.08 4.03 7.09
N PRO A 105 -3.02 4.15 7.91
CA PRO A 105 -3.09 3.83 9.33
C PRO A 105 -4.16 4.64 10.06
N LEU A 106 -4.89 3.99 10.96
CA LEU A 106 -5.74 4.60 11.97
C LEU A 106 -4.89 5.16 13.12
N PRO A 107 -5.41 6.10 13.94
CA PRO A 107 -4.72 6.56 15.15
C PRO A 107 -4.20 5.43 16.04
N THR A 108 -4.99 4.36 16.18
CA THR A 108 -4.68 3.17 16.98
C THR A 108 -3.70 2.20 16.33
N THR A 109 -3.37 2.38 15.05
CA THR A 109 -2.52 1.46 14.27
C THR A 109 -1.28 2.13 13.69
N VAL A 110 -1.00 3.40 14.01
CA VAL A 110 0.22 4.09 13.56
C VAL A 110 1.47 3.36 14.08
N ILE A 111 1.42 2.83 15.30
CA ILE A 111 2.53 2.04 15.87
C ILE A 111 2.69 0.73 15.11
N ASP A 112 1.61 -0.01 14.85
CA ASP A 112 1.64 -1.24 14.04
C ASP A 112 2.22 -0.99 12.64
N PHE A 113 1.88 0.15 12.02
CA PHE A 113 2.44 0.56 10.73
C PHE A 113 3.96 0.77 10.78
N TRP A 114 4.48 1.42 11.83
CA TRP A 114 5.91 1.59 12.00
C TRP A 114 6.63 0.29 12.38
N ARG A 115 5.99 -0.58 13.18
CA ARG A 115 6.48 -1.94 13.44
C ARG A 115 6.67 -2.71 12.13
N MET A 116 5.68 -2.63 11.23
CA MET A 116 5.77 -3.25 9.91
C MET A 116 6.91 -2.70 9.06
N ILE A 117 7.04 -1.37 8.94
CA ILE A 117 8.11 -0.75 8.15
C ILE A 117 9.49 -1.15 8.67
N TRP A 118 9.65 -1.16 10.00
CA TRP A 118 10.91 -1.48 10.64
C TRP A 118 11.28 -2.97 10.52
N GLU A 119 10.34 -3.87 10.81
CA GLU A 119 10.56 -5.32 10.77
C GLU A 119 10.89 -5.82 9.36
N TYR A 120 10.22 -5.26 8.34
CA TYR A 120 10.39 -5.66 6.95
C TYR A 120 11.36 -4.77 6.16
N GLU A 121 12.14 -3.91 6.85
CA GLU A 121 13.19 -3.10 6.26
C GLU A 121 12.72 -2.33 5.01
N VAL A 122 11.55 -1.68 5.14
CA VAL A 122 10.90 -0.98 4.02
C VAL A 122 11.62 0.35 3.75
N LEU A 123 12.17 0.48 2.54
CA LEU A 123 12.88 1.70 2.10
C LEU A 123 11.97 2.76 1.48
N ILE A 124 10.85 2.36 0.88
CA ILE A 124 9.98 3.27 0.12
C ILE A 124 8.53 3.09 0.56
N VAL A 125 7.88 4.20 0.89
CA VAL A 125 6.44 4.27 1.19
C VAL A 125 5.77 5.18 0.17
N VAL A 126 4.79 4.65 -0.56
CA VAL A 126 3.98 5.41 -1.51
C VAL A 126 2.59 5.65 -0.92
N MET A 127 2.34 6.89 -0.51
CA MET A 127 1.04 7.35 -0.04
C MET A 127 0.23 7.96 -1.17
N ALA A 128 -0.71 7.19 -1.70
CA ALA A 128 -1.56 7.60 -2.81
C ALA A 128 -2.93 8.16 -2.35
N CYS A 129 -2.99 8.81 -1.18
CA CYS A 129 -4.17 9.57 -0.73
C CYS A 129 -3.77 10.79 0.08
N MET A 130 -4.67 11.76 0.20
CA MET A 130 -4.52 12.86 1.15
C MET A 130 -4.93 12.42 2.56
N GLU A 131 -4.50 13.15 3.60
CA GLU A 131 -4.97 12.93 4.97
C GLU A 131 -6.48 13.09 5.08
N PHE A 132 -7.03 14.09 4.39
CA PHE A 132 -8.46 14.36 4.28
C PHE A 132 -8.89 14.39 2.82
N GLU A 133 -9.96 13.67 2.49
CA GLU A 133 -10.60 13.72 1.18
C GLU A 133 -12.11 13.87 1.40
N MET A 134 -12.73 14.85 0.72
CA MET A 134 -14.18 15.13 0.85
C MET A 134 -14.64 15.28 2.31
N GLY A 135 -13.85 15.99 3.13
CA GLY A 135 -14.14 16.23 4.55
C GLY A 135 -13.99 15.01 5.48
N LYS A 136 -13.53 13.86 4.96
CA LYS A 136 -13.32 12.63 5.75
C LYS A 136 -11.83 12.32 5.86
N ARG A 137 -11.38 12.00 7.08
CA ARG A 137 -10.01 11.54 7.35
C ARG A 137 -9.78 10.15 6.73
N LYS A 138 -8.83 10.07 5.80
CA LYS A 138 -8.44 8.87 5.05
C LYS A 138 -7.18 8.22 5.57
N CYS A 139 -6.28 8.97 6.19
CA CYS A 139 -5.04 8.47 6.73
C CYS A 139 -4.67 9.28 7.96
N GLU A 140 -4.23 8.63 9.03
CA GLU A 140 -3.60 9.35 10.12
C GLU A 140 -2.18 9.75 9.71
N ARG A 141 -1.74 10.94 10.11
CA ARG A 141 -0.37 11.38 9.84
C ARG A 141 0.62 10.53 10.65
N TYR A 142 1.51 9.84 9.95
CA TYR A 142 2.55 8.99 10.53
C TYR A 142 3.96 9.55 10.33
N TRP A 143 4.13 10.58 9.49
CA TRP A 143 5.41 11.24 9.21
C TRP A 143 5.53 12.59 9.94
N ALA A 144 6.73 13.16 9.94
CA ALA A 144 7.02 14.52 10.41
C ALA A 144 7.21 15.49 9.24
N GLU A 145 7.12 16.79 9.51
CA GLU A 145 7.39 17.86 8.54
C GLU A 145 8.84 18.35 8.68
N VAL A 146 9.39 18.91 7.60
CA VAL A 146 10.75 19.48 7.62
C VAL A 146 10.81 20.66 8.59
N GLY A 147 11.87 20.71 9.40
CA GLY A 147 12.05 21.76 10.42
C GLY A 147 11.13 21.62 11.64
N GLY A 148 10.25 20.62 11.66
CA GLY A 148 9.44 20.26 12.82
C GLY A 148 10.19 19.40 13.83
N SER A 149 9.61 19.25 15.03
CA SER A 149 10.10 18.26 15.98
C SER A 149 9.84 16.82 15.49
N PRO A 150 10.70 15.85 15.85
CA PRO A 150 10.45 14.45 15.54
C PRO A 150 9.08 14.00 16.04
N ARG A 151 8.34 13.28 15.21
CA ARG A 151 7.07 12.67 15.57
C ARG A 151 7.34 11.36 16.31
N HIS A 152 6.88 11.27 17.55
CA HIS A 152 6.94 10.04 18.34
C HIS A 152 5.71 9.17 18.10
N CYS A 153 5.94 7.91 17.74
CA CYS A 153 4.92 6.89 17.49
C CYS A 153 5.29 5.66 18.33
N GLY A 154 4.93 5.65 19.62
CA GLY A 154 5.46 4.66 20.54
C GLY A 154 7.00 4.78 20.65
N PRO A 155 7.77 3.69 20.50
CA PRO A 155 9.24 3.74 20.58
C PRO A 155 9.93 4.30 19.33
N PHE A 156 9.16 4.59 18.27
CA PHE A 156 9.68 5.14 17.02
C PHE A 156 9.70 6.66 17.08
N ALA A 157 10.86 7.26 16.81
CA ALA A 157 10.97 8.69 16.54
C ALA A 157 11.23 8.90 15.05
N VAL A 158 10.35 9.69 14.41
CA VAL A 158 10.35 9.94 12.97
C VAL A 158 10.66 11.42 12.72
N ALA A 159 11.80 11.70 12.13
CA ALA A 159 12.20 13.04 11.71
C ALA A 159 12.14 13.16 10.18
N CYS A 160 11.88 14.35 9.66
CA CYS A 160 11.96 14.63 8.23
C CYS A 160 13.21 15.46 7.95
N GLU A 161 14.18 14.88 7.26
CA GLU A 161 15.46 15.53 6.96
C GLU A 161 15.38 16.42 5.72
N ALA A 162 14.59 16.01 4.71
CA ALA A 162 14.41 16.76 3.47
C ALA A 162 13.02 16.53 2.89
N GLU A 163 12.51 17.54 2.18
CA GLU A 163 11.29 17.47 1.40
C GLU A 163 11.53 18.07 0.01
N GLU A 164 11.20 17.31 -1.03
CA GLU A 164 11.23 17.74 -2.41
C GLU A 164 9.81 17.79 -2.97
N ASN A 165 9.38 18.99 -3.33
CA ASN A 165 8.10 19.20 -3.99
C ASN A 165 8.28 19.00 -5.50
N LYS A 166 7.61 17.99 -6.07
CA LYS A 166 7.46 17.81 -7.52
C LYS A 166 6.05 18.29 -7.93
N ASN A 167 5.80 18.37 -9.23
CA ASN A 167 4.53 18.92 -9.75
C ASN A 167 3.29 18.17 -9.24
N GLU A 168 3.37 16.84 -9.14
CA GLU A 168 2.21 15.98 -8.81
C GLU A 168 2.38 15.21 -7.50
N TYR A 169 3.53 15.28 -6.86
CA TYR A 169 3.79 14.56 -5.62
C TYR A 169 4.93 15.20 -4.81
N VAL A 170 4.98 14.86 -3.52
CA VAL A 170 6.01 15.31 -2.60
C VAL A 170 6.83 14.11 -2.16
N ILE A 171 8.16 14.20 -2.24
CA ILE A 171 9.08 13.20 -1.67
C ILE A 171 9.61 13.74 -0.36
N ARG A 172 9.53 12.92 0.71
CA ARG A 172 10.17 13.20 1.98
C ARG A 172 11.24 12.16 2.27
N THR A 173 12.38 12.62 2.74
CA THR A 173 13.44 11.77 3.29
C THR A 173 13.24 11.72 4.80
N LEU A 174 12.71 10.61 5.29
CA LEU A 174 12.43 10.43 6.72
C LEU A 174 13.53 9.62 7.37
N LYS A 175 13.95 10.06 8.55
CA LYS A 175 14.87 9.37 9.42
C LYS A 175 14.12 8.80 10.60
N VAL A 176 14.22 7.48 10.78
CA VAL A 176 13.50 6.76 11.82
C VAL A 176 14.50 6.11 12.76
N THR A 177 14.27 6.29 14.06
CA THR A 177 15.03 5.64 15.13
C THR A 177 14.09 4.87 16.04
N LEU A 178 14.49 3.67 16.44
CA LEU A 178 13.80 2.85 17.44
C LEU A 178 14.59 2.88 18.75
N ASN A 179 13.92 3.17 19.88
CA ASN A 179 14.51 3.15 21.23
C ASN A 179 15.82 3.95 21.36
N GLU A 180 15.79 5.22 20.93
CA GLU A 180 16.86 6.21 21.11
C GLU A 180 18.30 5.70 20.84
N GLY A 181 18.51 4.95 19.75
CA GLY A 181 19.85 4.75 19.18
C GLY A 181 20.47 3.35 19.27
N HIS A 182 19.72 2.31 19.60
CA HIS A 182 20.27 0.93 19.61
C HIS A 182 20.51 0.33 18.21
N ARG A 183 19.98 0.96 17.15
CA ARG A 183 20.27 0.64 15.74
C ARG A 183 20.51 1.93 14.96
N SER A 184 21.28 1.80 13.87
CA SER A 184 21.53 2.88 12.91
C SER A 184 20.19 3.51 12.47
N PRO A 185 20.10 4.84 12.37
CA PRO A 185 18.92 5.49 11.82
C PRO A 185 18.58 4.94 10.44
N TRP A 186 17.31 4.62 10.23
CA TRP A 186 16.80 4.12 8.96
C TRP A 186 16.26 5.28 8.12
N THR A 187 16.81 5.47 6.92
CA THR A 187 16.31 6.45 5.96
C THR A 187 15.31 5.80 5.03
N LEU A 188 14.09 6.35 4.97
CA LEU A 188 13.07 5.92 4.02
C LEU A 188 12.55 7.09 3.17
N PHE A 189 12.16 6.77 1.93
CA PHE A 189 11.55 7.72 1.02
C PHE A 189 10.03 7.62 1.11
N HIS A 190 9.37 8.73 1.41
CA HIS A 190 7.91 8.84 1.49
C HIS A 190 7.39 9.72 0.36
N ALA A 191 6.68 9.12 -0.59
CA ALA A 191 6.09 9.83 -1.71
C ALA A 191 4.58 10.03 -1.48
N THR A 192 4.09 11.27 -1.47
CA THR A 192 2.66 11.58 -1.32
C THR A 192 2.11 12.19 -2.61
N CYS A 193 1.04 11.59 -3.16
CA CYS A 193 0.32 12.16 -4.31
C CYS A 193 -0.94 12.92 -3.82
N PRO A 194 -1.01 14.25 -3.95
CA PRO A 194 -2.16 15.05 -3.54
C PRO A 194 -3.28 15.09 -4.60
N SER A 195 -3.04 14.63 -5.84
CA SER A 195 -4.00 14.84 -6.92
C SER A 195 -5.28 14.01 -6.75
N SER A 196 -6.40 14.73 -6.73
CA SER A 196 -7.77 14.20 -6.75
C SER A 196 -8.28 13.88 -8.16
N GLU A 197 -7.47 14.14 -9.19
CA GLU A 197 -7.92 14.20 -10.59
C GLU A 197 -8.04 12.82 -11.24
N LEU A 198 -7.35 11.80 -10.74
CA LEU A 198 -7.57 10.42 -11.15
C LEU A 198 -8.52 9.72 -10.15
N CYS A 199 -9.83 9.84 -10.43
CA CYS A 199 -10.93 9.09 -9.83
C CYS A 199 -11.40 9.57 -8.43
N CYS A 200 -12.47 10.37 -8.44
CA CYS A 200 -13.18 10.93 -7.29
C CYS A 200 -13.81 9.89 -6.33
N ASP A 201 -13.72 8.58 -6.62
CA ASP A 201 -14.29 7.49 -5.79
C ASP A 201 -13.23 6.44 -5.36
N CYS A 202 -11.95 6.73 -5.61
CA CYS A 202 -10.90 5.72 -5.48
C CYS A 202 -10.32 5.61 -4.04
N ARG A 203 -10.56 4.46 -3.40
CA ARG A 203 -10.17 4.12 -2.02
C ARG A 203 -8.69 3.74 -1.87
N CYS A 204 -7.76 4.72 -1.87
CA CYS A 204 -6.38 4.43 -1.42
C CYS A 204 -6.27 4.22 0.08
N SER A 205 -7.11 4.90 0.84
CA SER A 205 -7.24 4.73 2.29
C SER A 205 -7.43 3.27 2.71
N ALA A 206 -7.99 2.43 1.84
CA ALA A 206 -8.25 1.02 2.08
C ALA A 206 -7.08 0.09 1.68
N GLY A 207 -6.04 0.60 1.04
CA GLY A 207 -4.93 -0.24 0.54
C GLY A 207 -5.26 -1.07 -0.69
N CYS A 208 -6.34 -0.76 -1.41
CA CYS A 208 -6.79 -1.54 -2.57
C CYS A 208 -6.79 -0.72 -3.89
N GLY A 209 -7.67 0.26 -4.05
CA GLY A 209 -7.94 0.95 -5.33
C GLY A 209 -6.70 1.49 -6.07
N ARG A 210 -6.24 2.71 -5.74
CA ARG A 210 -5.07 3.30 -6.43
C ARG A 210 -3.76 2.60 -6.01
N THR A 211 -3.72 1.95 -4.85
CA THR A 211 -2.62 1.04 -4.44
C THR A 211 -2.40 -0.08 -5.46
N GLY A 212 -3.47 -0.77 -5.87
CA GLY A 212 -3.43 -1.83 -6.86
C GLY A 212 -3.07 -1.33 -8.26
N VAL A 213 -3.49 -0.11 -8.62
CA VAL A 213 -3.07 0.53 -9.88
C VAL A 213 -1.56 0.75 -9.88
N ILE A 214 -0.98 1.31 -8.81
CA ILE A 214 0.46 1.52 -8.69
C ILE A 214 1.21 0.19 -8.76
N CYS A 215 0.79 -0.82 -8.00
CA CYS A 215 1.42 -2.15 -8.03
C CYS A 215 1.37 -2.79 -9.43
N ALA A 216 0.23 -2.72 -10.12
CA ALA A 216 0.07 -3.30 -11.46
C ALA A 216 0.94 -2.61 -12.51
N ILE A 217 1.02 -1.27 -12.46
CA ILE A 217 1.86 -0.49 -13.37
C ILE A 217 3.34 -0.78 -13.11
N ASP A 218 3.80 -0.70 -11.86
CA ASP A 218 5.20 -0.95 -11.51
C ASP A 218 5.63 -2.40 -11.86
N TYR A 219 4.76 -3.38 -11.58
CA TYR A 219 5.00 -4.78 -11.94
C TYR A 219 5.19 -4.94 -13.45
N THR A 220 4.29 -4.34 -14.24
CA THR A 220 4.35 -4.42 -15.71
C THR A 220 5.60 -3.71 -16.25
N GLN A 221 5.94 -2.54 -15.70
CA GLN A 221 7.15 -1.82 -16.10
C GLN A 221 8.43 -2.60 -15.81
N LYS A 222 8.48 -3.35 -14.71
CA LYS A 222 9.62 -4.24 -14.40
C LYS A 222 9.75 -5.37 -15.41
N LEU A 223 8.65 -6.03 -15.79
CA LEU A 223 8.66 -7.03 -16.87
C LEU A 223 9.21 -6.46 -18.18
N LEU A 224 8.74 -5.26 -18.55
CA LEU A 224 9.17 -4.59 -19.78
C LEU A 224 10.65 -4.21 -19.77
N LYS A 225 11.18 -3.72 -18.64
CA LYS A 225 12.59 -3.33 -18.52
C LYS A 225 13.54 -4.52 -18.61
N ASP A 226 13.12 -5.65 -18.07
CA ASP A 226 13.94 -6.85 -17.99
C ASP A 226 13.77 -7.77 -19.19
N GLY A 227 12.78 -7.50 -20.04
CA GLY A 227 12.48 -8.33 -21.20
C GLY A 227 12.00 -9.73 -20.83
N VAL A 228 11.27 -9.87 -19.72
CA VAL A 228 10.69 -11.14 -19.24
C VAL A 228 9.25 -11.31 -19.71
#